data_AF-A0A7M3W988-F1
#
_entry.id   AF-A0A7M3W988-F1
#
_cell.length_a   1.000
_cell.length_b   1.000
_cell.length_c   1.000
_cell.angle_alpha   90.00
_cell.angle_beta   90.00
_cell.angle_gamma   90.00
#
_symmetry.space_group_name_H-M   'P 1'
#
loop_
_entity.id
_entity.type
_entity.pdbx_description
1 polymer ?
#
loop_
_entity_poly.entity_id
_entity_poly.type
_entity_poly.pdbx_seq_one_letter_code
_entity_poly.pdbx_strand_id
1 'polypeptide(L)'
;MNAKYIARNPSPVPQTITLPQGLSLDGGRLRSSRPITVEVPPFSVREILFDENGEPMTEGCIQDLSVTLEHEDGTPLDPHANRRERTRITDTSGDRPSLFFSQARQVYPNLLVDDARSLGGAQLLAQFSHLRSARDNTTAIYSPASLNMTFESRTDSLYHAANTGQVEIQSIVGNGYNRANAIRMEVHNPGQSAVRVVVPRGTMFEQQTWTGKQNLVVKEDVWIDIQPGQTGNFPLPAFCANSSGGSPSGEPLNLTPFVFHDMGESFRDQDSMWRTTDSRRGVSMR
;
A
#
# COMPACT_ATOMS: atom_id res chain seq x y z
N MET A 1 5.65 20.27 -14.80
CA MET A 1 6.24 19.22 -15.66
C MET A 1 7.49 18.75 -14.93
N ASN A 2 7.60 17.46 -14.60
CA ASN A 2 8.69 16.97 -13.75
C ASN A 2 9.93 16.71 -14.61
N ALA A 3 11.12 17.07 -14.11
CA ALA A 3 12.39 16.80 -14.79
C ALA A 3 13.02 15.50 -14.27
N LYS A 4 13.81 14.82 -15.10
CA LYS A 4 14.40 13.51 -14.79
C LYS A 4 15.91 13.52 -14.99
N TYR A 5 16.64 12.93 -14.06
CA TYR A 5 18.06 12.64 -14.15
C TYR A 5 18.32 11.14 -13.98
N ILE A 6 19.22 10.57 -14.79
CA ILE A 6 19.56 9.13 -14.73
C ILE A 6 21.00 8.99 -14.23
N ALA A 7 21.17 8.54 -12.99
CA ALA A 7 22.45 8.17 -12.43
C ALA A 7 22.79 6.72 -12.82
N ARG A 8 23.98 6.47 -13.38
CA ARG A 8 24.36 5.14 -13.88
C ARG A 8 25.59 4.64 -13.15
N ASN A 9 25.55 3.40 -12.67
CA ASN A 9 26.70 2.71 -12.11
C ASN A 9 27.09 1.52 -13.01
N PRO A 10 28.14 1.65 -13.83
CA PRO A 10 28.63 0.56 -14.68
C PRO A 10 29.60 -0.40 -13.95
N SER A 11 29.81 -0.26 -12.64
CA SER A 11 30.81 -1.02 -11.88
C SER A 11 30.18 -2.18 -11.06
N PRO A 12 30.97 -3.19 -10.65
CA PRO A 12 30.50 -4.31 -9.82
C PRO A 12 30.35 -3.98 -8.32
N VAL A 13 30.56 -2.73 -7.89
CA VAL A 13 30.43 -2.29 -6.49
C VAL A 13 29.44 -1.14 -6.39
N PRO A 14 28.72 -0.96 -5.25
CA PRO A 14 27.86 0.20 -5.05
C PRO A 14 28.65 1.51 -5.20
N GLN A 15 28.02 2.51 -5.83
CA GLN A 15 28.62 3.83 -6.03
C GLN A 15 27.75 4.89 -5.39
N THR A 16 28.37 5.79 -4.63
CA THR A 16 27.71 6.98 -4.10
C THR A 16 27.89 8.12 -5.11
N ILE A 17 26.78 8.60 -5.66
CA ILE A 17 26.76 9.69 -6.64
C ILE A 17 26.15 10.92 -5.99
N THR A 18 26.90 12.02 -5.97
CA THR A 18 26.42 13.32 -5.48
C THR A 18 26.15 14.24 -6.67
N LEU A 19 24.89 14.66 -6.81
CA LEU A 19 24.47 15.71 -7.71
C LEU A 19 24.64 17.06 -7.04
N PRO A 20 25.30 18.04 -7.68
CA PRO A 20 25.48 19.36 -7.11
C PRO A 20 24.17 20.17 -7.11
N GLN A 21 24.11 21.19 -6.26
CA GLN A 21 23.12 22.26 -6.39
C GLN A 21 23.33 23.02 -7.70
N GLY A 22 22.24 23.43 -8.35
CA GLY A 22 22.27 24.17 -9.61
C GLY A 22 22.47 23.30 -10.85
N LEU A 23 22.48 21.97 -10.71
CA LEU A 23 22.56 21.01 -11.80
C LEU A 23 21.46 21.32 -12.82
N SER A 24 21.85 21.41 -14.10
CA SER A 24 20.92 21.71 -15.19
C SER A 24 20.06 20.49 -15.50
N LEU A 25 18.74 20.68 -15.44
CA LEU A 25 17.71 19.66 -15.67
C LEU A 25 16.79 20.11 -16.81
N ASP A 26 16.17 19.16 -17.51
CA ASP A 26 15.24 19.43 -18.63
C ASP A 26 15.80 20.41 -19.68
N GLY A 27 17.01 20.13 -20.18
CA GLY A 27 17.67 20.98 -21.17
C GLY A 27 18.00 22.40 -20.69
N GLY A 28 18.03 22.63 -19.36
CA GLY A 28 18.36 23.92 -18.75
C GLY A 28 17.18 24.76 -18.31
N ARG A 29 15.95 24.27 -18.48
CA ARG A 29 14.73 24.94 -18.01
C ARG A 29 14.57 24.87 -16.49
N LEU A 30 15.19 23.89 -15.86
CA LEU A 30 15.13 23.66 -14.41
C LEU A 30 16.53 23.48 -13.84
N ARG A 31 16.71 23.82 -12.56
CA ARG A 31 17.96 23.62 -11.83
C ARG A 31 17.70 22.93 -10.50
N SER A 32 18.57 22.02 -10.09
CA SER A 32 18.47 21.43 -8.75
C SER A 32 18.59 22.51 -7.67
N SER A 33 17.68 22.51 -6.70
CA SER A 33 17.61 23.49 -5.63
C SER A 33 18.67 23.27 -4.53
N ARG A 34 19.14 22.03 -4.37
CA ARG A 34 20.09 21.59 -3.34
C ARG A 34 20.95 20.40 -3.81
N PRO A 35 22.08 20.11 -3.14
CA PRO A 35 22.84 18.90 -3.45
C PRO A 35 22.08 17.65 -3.01
N ILE A 36 22.29 16.57 -3.76
CA ILE A 36 21.62 15.28 -3.54
C ILE A 36 22.66 14.19 -3.59
N THR A 37 22.67 13.30 -2.61
CA THR A 37 23.52 12.11 -2.62
C THR A 37 22.65 10.88 -2.71
N VAL A 38 22.93 10.02 -3.70
CA VAL A 38 22.26 8.73 -3.88
C VAL A 38 23.28 7.62 -3.95
N GLU A 39 22.94 6.48 -3.37
CA GLU A 39 23.66 5.23 -3.63
C GLU A 39 23.06 4.55 -4.86
N VAL A 40 23.90 4.09 -5.79
CA VAL A 40 23.51 3.38 -7.00
C VAL A 40 24.15 1.99 -6.98
N PRO A 41 23.36 0.89 -6.93
CA PRO A 41 23.88 -0.48 -6.87
C PRO A 41 24.76 -0.87 -8.07
N PRO A 42 25.54 -1.96 -7.97
CA PRO A 42 26.34 -2.48 -9.08
C PRO A 42 25.57 -2.67 -10.39
N PHE A 43 26.17 -2.34 -11.53
CA PHE A 43 25.62 -2.53 -12.88
C PHE A 43 24.16 -2.06 -13.05
N SER A 44 23.79 -0.96 -12.41
CA SER A 44 22.41 -0.48 -12.36
C SER A 44 22.28 0.98 -12.77
N VAL A 45 21.04 1.42 -12.97
CA VAL A 45 20.68 2.82 -13.15
C VAL A 45 19.67 3.21 -12.08
N ARG A 46 19.79 4.45 -11.58
CA ARG A 46 18.84 5.05 -10.65
C ARG A 46 18.28 6.32 -11.27
N GLU A 47 16.96 6.39 -11.34
CA GLU A 47 16.25 7.57 -11.81
C GLU A 47 15.98 8.50 -10.64
N ILE A 48 16.19 9.80 -10.86
CA ILE A 48 15.98 10.84 -9.87
C ILE A 48 15.06 11.85 -10.53
N LEU A 49 13.84 11.94 -10.02
CA LEU A 49 12.87 12.92 -10.48
C LEU A 49 13.06 14.24 -9.73
N PHE A 50 12.62 15.33 -10.34
CA PHE A 50 12.63 16.66 -9.77
C PHE A 50 11.29 17.32 -10.03
N ASP A 51 10.77 18.01 -9.03
CA ASP A 51 9.55 18.77 -9.16
C ASP A 51 9.80 20.09 -9.90
N GLU A 52 8.75 20.88 -10.12
CA GLU A 52 8.83 22.16 -10.82
C GLU A 52 9.70 23.22 -10.13
N ASN A 53 10.08 23.02 -8.87
CA ASN A 53 10.96 23.91 -8.11
C ASN A 53 12.42 23.42 -8.11
N GLY A 54 12.71 22.28 -8.75
CA GLY A 54 14.04 21.71 -8.78
C GLY A 54 14.40 20.98 -7.49
N GLU A 55 13.42 20.71 -6.62
CA GLU A 55 13.61 19.81 -5.50
C GLU A 55 13.59 18.37 -6.03
N PRO A 56 14.55 17.52 -5.60
CA PRO A 56 14.46 16.10 -5.89
C PRO A 56 13.13 15.58 -5.39
N MET A 57 12.38 15.01 -6.31
CA MET A 57 11.33 14.07 -5.98
C MET A 57 12.05 12.79 -5.62
N THR A 58 11.84 12.33 -4.40
CA THR A 58 12.05 10.93 -4.12
C THR A 58 11.04 10.19 -4.99
N GLU A 59 11.48 9.53 -6.07
CA GLU A 59 10.70 8.41 -6.58
C GLU A 59 10.50 7.48 -5.38
N GLY A 60 9.25 7.30 -5.02
CA GLY A 60 8.98 6.74 -3.72
C GLY A 60 7.54 6.92 -3.27
N CYS A 61 6.61 7.32 -4.15
CA CYS A 61 5.20 7.35 -3.81
C CYS A 61 4.29 6.79 -4.90
N ILE A 62 3.09 6.39 -4.51
CA ILE A 62 2.11 5.73 -5.40
C ILE A 62 1.77 6.58 -6.63
N GLN A 63 1.81 7.91 -6.53
CA GLN A 63 1.56 8.81 -7.67
C GLN A 63 2.58 8.67 -8.80
N ASP A 64 3.82 8.28 -8.49
CA ASP A 64 4.88 8.11 -9.50
C ASP A 64 4.59 6.91 -10.42
N LEU A 65 3.68 6.02 -10.01
CA LEU A 65 3.30 4.84 -10.78
C LEU A 65 2.33 5.21 -11.90
N SER A 66 2.82 5.32 -13.13
CA SER A 66 1.99 5.57 -14.31
C SER A 66 0.95 4.46 -14.52
N VAL A 67 -0.33 4.85 -14.66
CA VAL A 67 -1.37 3.96 -15.18
C VAL A 67 -1.18 3.83 -16.69
N THR A 68 -1.06 2.60 -17.17
CA THR A 68 -0.78 2.28 -18.58
C THR A 68 -2.04 1.96 -19.37
N LEU A 69 -3.14 1.62 -18.70
CA LEU A 69 -4.38 1.22 -19.33
C LEU A 69 -5.59 1.77 -18.56
N GLU A 70 -6.55 2.31 -19.29
CA GLU A 70 -7.81 2.80 -18.75
C GLU A 70 -8.97 2.07 -19.42
N HIS A 71 -9.88 1.57 -18.59
CA HIS A 71 -11.07 0.84 -19.02
C HIS A 71 -12.34 1.67 -18.85
N GLU A 72 -13.41 1.21 -19.51
CA GLU A 72 -14.76 1.73 -19.33
C GLU A 72 -15.32 1.36 -17.95
N ASP A 73 -16.35 2.10 -17.51
CA ASP A 73 -16.95 1.94 -16.19
C ASP A 73 -17.40 0.50 -15.90
N GLY A 74 -17.17 0.06 -14.66
CA GLY A 74 -17.53 -1.27 -14.19
C GLY A 74 -16.73 -2.42 -14.79
N THR A 75 -15.69 -2.16 -15.60
CA THR A 75 -14.86 -3.24 -16.18
C THR A 75 -14.14 -4.00 -15.06
N PRO A 76 -14.35 -5.33 -14.94
CA PRO A 76 -13.66 -6.11 -13.91
C PRO A 76 -12.14 -6.11 -14.10
N LEU A 77 -11.42 -5.96 -13.00
CA LEU A 77 -9.96 -6.02 -12.97
C LEU A 77 -9.52 -7.30 -12.27
N ASP A 78 -8.44 -7.90 -12.75
CA ASP A 78 -7.82 -9.05 -12.09
C ASP A 78 -6.89 -8.55 -10.98
N PRO A 79 -7.19 -8.81 -9.69
CA PRO A 79 -6.36 -8.36 -8.60
C PRO A 79 -5.01 -9.09 -8.53
N HIS A 80 -4.87 -10.24 -9.22
CA HIS A 80 -3.62 -10.98 -9.30
C HIS A 80 -2.69 -10.47 -10.41
N ALA A 81 -3.22 -9.69 -11.37
CA ALA A 81 -2.45 -9.18 -12.48
C ALA A 81 -1.53 -8.04 -12.02
N ASN A 82 -0.25 -8.11 -12.40
CA ASN A 82 0.70 -7.01 -12.18
C ASN A 82 0.59 -5.93 -13.28
N ARG A 83 -0.64 -5.54 -13.64
CA ARG A 83 -0.92 -4.53 -14.65
C ARG A 83 -1.32 -3.24 -13.97
N ARG A 84 -0.71 -2.13 -14.38
CA ARG A 84 -1.07 -0.79 -13.89
C ARG A 84 -2.24 -0.25 -14.71
N GLU A 85 -3.43 -0.66 -14.31
CA GLU A 85 -4.69 -0.30 -14.96
C GLU A 85 -5.66 0.38 -13.99
N ARG A 86 -6.67 1.05 -14.55
CA ARG A 86 -7.80 1.62 -13.82
C ARG A 86 -9.09 1.49 -14.62
N THR A 87 -10.22 1.50 -13.92
CA THR A 87 -11.56 1.59 -14.51
C THR A 87 -12.20 2.88 -14.05
N ARG A 88 -12.78 3.65 -15.00
CA ARG A 88 -13.44 4.92 -14.69
C ARG A 88 -14.69 4.69 -13.85
N ILE A 89 -15.08 5.70 -13.08
CA ILE A 89 -16.39 5.77 -12.45
C ILE A 89 -17.11 6.94 -13.12
N THR A 90 -18.19 6.65 -13.84
CA THR A 90 -18.95 7.66 -14.60
C THR A 90 -20.08 8.25 -13.77
N ASP A 91 -20.76 7.43 -12.99
CA ASP A 91 -21.75 7.89 -12.02
C ASP A 91 -21.06 8.32 -10.72
N THR A 92 -20.93 9.63 -10.52
CA THR A 92 -20.37 10.21 -9.30
C THR A 92 -21.44 10.74 -8.35
N SER A 93 -22.70 10.30 -8.52
CA SER A 93 -23.77 10.67 -7.61
C SER A 93 -23.63 9.96 -6.25
N GLY A 94 -24.04 10.64 -5.19
CA GLY A 94 -24.05 10.09 -3.83
C GLY A 94 -22.80 10.37 -3.00
N ASP A 95 -22.74 9.70 -1.86
CA ASP A 95 -21.66 9.80 -0.89
C ASP A 95 -20.40 9.07 -1.38
N ARG A 96 -19.24 9.74 -1.28
CA ARG A 96 -17.97 9.24 -1.84
C ARG A 96 -17.53 7.90 -1.23
N PRO A 97 -17.51 7.73 0.11
CA PRO A 97 -17.25 6.44 0.72
C PRO A 97 -18.07 5.29 0.14
N SER A 98 -19.38 5.50 0.06
CA SER A 98 -20.33 4.49 -0.44
C SER A 98 -20.11 4.19 -1.92
N LEU A 99 -19.88 5.23 -2.73
CA LEU A 99 -19.59 5.11 -4.15
C LEU A 99 -18.32 4.30 -4.42
N PHE A 100 -17.20 4.66 -3.79
CA PHE A 100 -15.94 3.96 -4.06
C PHE A 100 -15.96 2.52 -3.56
N PHE A 101 -16.66 2.23 -2.46
CA PHE A 101 -16.82 0.86 -1.98
C PHE A 101 -17.67 0.01 -2.93
N SER A 102 -18.84 0.51 -3.37
CA SER A 102 -19.70 -0.23 -4.31
C SER A 102 -19.00 -0.48 -5.64
N GLN A 103 -18.27 0.52 -6.14
CA GLN A 103 -17.45 0.40 -7.35
C GLN A 103 -16.30 -0.60 -7.17
N ALA A 104 -15.60 -0.59 -6.04
CA ALA A 104 -14.58 -1.62 -5.76
C ALA A 104 -15.17 -3.04 -5.75
N ARG A 105 -16.37 -3.23 -5.19
CA ARG A 105 -17.07 -4.53 -5.22
C ARG A 105 -17.50 -4.95 -6.61
N GLN A 106 -17.92 -4.01 -7.45
CA GLN A 106 -18.28 -4.27 -8.85
C GLN A 106 -17.06 -4.67 -9.68
N VAL A 107 -15.93 -3.99 -9.47
CA VAL A 107 -14.70 -4.18 -10.25
C VAL A 107 -13.92 -5.43 -9.82
N TYR A 108 -14.02 -5.81 -8.54
CA TYR A 108 -13.40 -7.01 -7.98
C TYR A 108 -14.45 -7.98 -7.42
N PRO A 109 -15.33 -8.55 -8.27
CA PRO A 109 -16.47 -9.35 -7.81
C PRO A 109 -16.04 -10.63 -7.08
N ASN A 110 -14.86 -11.16 -7.41
CA ASN A 110 -14.31 -12.39 -6.85
C ASN A 110 -13.42 -12.17 -5.62
N LEU A 111 -13.22 -10.92 -5.19
CA LEU A 111 -12.47 -10.64 -3.97
C LEU A 111 -13.29 -11.09 -2.76
N LEU A 112 -12.76 -12.03 -1.98
CA LEU A 112 -13.39 -12.47 -0.74
C LEU A 112 -13.42 -11.29 0.25
N VAL A 113 -14.62 -10.96 0.72
CA VAL A 113 -14.88 -9.99 1.77
C VAL A 113 -15.85 -10.65 2.73
N ASP A 114 -15.41 -10.82 3.98
CA ASP A 114 -16.14 -11.47 5.05
C ASP A 114 -15.68 -10.87 6.39
N ASP A 115 -16.40 -9.85 6.85
CA ASP A 115 -16.10 -9.15 8.10
C ASP A 115 -16.17 -10.06 9.33
N ALA A 116 -17.02 -11.10 9.28
CA ALA A 116 -17.14 -12.07 10.38
C ALA A 116 -15.89 -12.95 10.49
N ARG A 117 -15.16 -13.15 9.39
CA ARG A 117 -13.86 -13.83 9.35
C ARG A 117 -12.67 -12.87 9.37
N SER A 118 -12.92 -11.57 9.52
CA SER A 118 -11.92 -10.50 9.41
C SER A 118 -11.11 -10.54 8.10
N LEU A 119 -11.76 -10.89 6.98
CA LEU A 119 -11.15 -10.95 5.65
C LEU A 119 -11.73 -9.87 4.75
N GLY A 120 -10.87 -9.16 4.02
CA GLY A 120 -11.29 -8.00 3.25
C GLY A 120 -10.41 -7.69 2.05
N GLY A 121 -10.44 -6.42 1.63
CA GLY A 121 -9.62 -5.85 0.57
C GLY A 121 -10.39 -4.85 -0.30
N ALA A 122 -11.71 -4.94 -0.33
CA ALA A 122 -12.52 -4.01 -1.13
C ALA A 122 -12.50 -2.59 -0.54
N GLN A 123 -12.52 -2.46 0.79
CA GLN A 123 -12.50 -1.17 1.47
C GLN A 123 -11.14 -0.47 1.30
N LEU A 124 -10.05 -1.24 1.29
CA LEU A 124 -8.69 -0.79 1.00
C LEU A 124 -8.60 -0.21 -0.40
N LEU A 125 -9.01 -1.01 -1.40
CA LEU A 125 -8.97 -0.59 -2.81
C LEU A 125 -9.86 0.63 -3.04
N ALA A 126 -11.03 0.69 -2.42
CA ALA A 126 -11.92 1.85 -2.47
C ALA A 126 -11.24 3.12 -1.93
N GLN A 127 -10.65 3.05 -0.73
CA GLN A 127 -10.01 4.20 -0.07
C GLN A 127 -8.77 4.68 -0.81
N PHE A 128 -7.87 3.77 -1.19
CA PHE A 128 -6.68 4.13 -1.94
C PHE A 128 -7.02 4.64 -3.34
N SER A 129 -8.03 4.07 -4.00
CA SER A 129 -8.52 4.56 -5.28
C SER A 129 -9.13 5.95 -5.18
N HIS A 130 -9.86 6.25 -4.10
CA HIS A 130 -10.40 7.58 -3.83
C HIS A 130 -9.29 8.62 -3.64
N LEU A 131 -8.33 8.33 -2.76
CA LEU A 131 -7.20 9.23 -2.49
C LEU A 131 -6.36 9.46 -3.75
N ARG A 132 -6.12 8.39 -4.53
CA ARG A 132 -5.42 8.51 -5.81
C ARG A 132 -6.21 9.26 -6.87
N SER A 133 -7.51 9.01 -6.97
CA SER A 133 -8.43 9.73 -7.87
C SER A 133 -8.37 11.24 -7.65
N ALA A 134 -8.48 11.69 -6.39
CA ALA A 134 -8.41 13.10 -6.03
C ALA A 134 -7.05 13.74 -6.40
N ARG A 135 -5.95 12.99 -6.28
CA ARG A 135 -4.60 13.42 -6.64
C ARG A 135 -4.39 13.56 -8.13
N ASP A 136 -4.87 12.57 -8.88
CA ASP A 136 -4.75 12.48 -10.33
C ASP A 136 -5.84 13.31 -11.05
N ASN A 137 -6.70 14.00 -10.29
CA ASN A 137 -7.86 14.76 -10.77
C ASN A 137 -8.76 13.94 -11.71
N THR A 138 -9.10 12.74 -11.26
CA THR A 138 -9.96 11.77 -11.95
C THR A 138 -10.91 11.11 -10.95
N THR A 139 -11.78 10.22 -11.42
CA THR A 139 -12.60 9.34 -10.57
C THR A 139 -12.55 7.93 -11.13
N ALA A 140 -11.85 7.03 -10.45
CA ALA A 140 -11.59 5.67 -10.94
C ALA A 140 -11.30 4.68 -9.79
N ILE A 141 -11.55 3.40 -10.04
CA ILE A 141 -10.98 2.29 -9.25
C ILE A 141 -9.67 1.85 -9.90
N TYR A 142 -8.62 1.72 -9.09
CA TYR A 142 -7.29 1.35 -9.53
C TYR A 142 -6.99 -0.12 -9.24
N SER A 143 -6.20 -0.74 -10.13
CA SER A 143 -5.55 -2.04 -9.88
C SER A 143 -4.64 -2.01 -8.65
N PRO A 144 -4.44 -3.14 -7.95
CA PRO A 144 -3.46 -3.23 -6.87
C PRO A 144 -2.07 -2.76 -7.31
N ALA A 145 -1.62 -3.15 -8.50
CA ALA A 145 -0.31 -2.75 -9.03
C ALA A 145 -0.20 -1.23 -9.25
N SER A 146 -1.29 -0.56 -9.65
CA SER A 146 -1.34 0.91 -9.66
C SER A 146 -1.23 1.49 -8.25
N LEU A 147 -1.69 0.79 -7.22
CA LEU A 147 -1.61 1.24 -5.83
C LEU A 147 -0.33 0.78 -5.11
N ASN A 148 0.69 0.32 -5.86
CA ASN A 148 1.94 -0.23 -5.33
C ASN A 148 1.73 -1.48 -4.45
N MET A 149 0.76 -2.31 -4.82
CA MET A 149 0.40 -3.53 -4.10
C MET A 149 0.41 -4.73 -5.04
N THR A 150 0.70 -5.91 -4.48
CA THR A 150 0.45 -7.21 -5.13
C THR A 150 -0.47 -8.06 -4.30
N PHE A 151 -1.16 -8.98 -4.97
CA PHE A 151 -1.90 -10.04 -4.29
C PHE A 151 -0.94 -11.05 -3.64
N GLU A 152 -1.18 -11.38 -2.38
CA GLU A 152 -0.45 -12.40 -1.63
C GLU A 152 -0.78 -13.79 -2.18
N SER A 153 0.24 -14.41 -2.76
CA SER A 153 0.13 -15.72 -3.41
C SER A 153 0.84 -16.83 -2.63
N ARG A 154 1.57 -16.51 -1.57
CA ARG A 154 2.30 -17.49 -0.78
C ARG A 154 1.34 -18.32 0.08
N THR A 155 1.54 -19.63 0.03
CA THR A 155 0.72 -20.61 0.75
C THR A 155 1.01 -20.67 2.25
N ASP A 156 2.13 -20.12 2.70
CA ASP A 156 2.50 -20.00 4.11
C ASP A 156 2.02 -18.69 4.76
N SER A 157 1.32 -17.84 3.99
CA SER A 157 0.79 -16.57 4.51
C SER A 157 -0.42 -16.78 5.42
N LEU A 158 -0.58 -15.90 6.42
CA LEU A 158 -1.77 -15.90 7.27
C LEU A 158 -3.06 -15.72 6.46
N TYR A 159 -3.04 -14.86 5.43
CA TYR A 159 -4.21 -14.67 4.56
C TYR A 159 -4.60 -15.98 3.88
N HIS A 160 -3.64 -16.72 3.31
CA HIS A 160 -3.92 -18.00 2.68
C HIS A 160 -4.52 -18.99 3.69
N ALA A 161 -3.87 -19.17 4.85
CA ALA A 161 -4.34 -20.07 5.89
C ALA A 161 -5.74 -19.73 6.41
N ALA A 162 -6.04 -18.44 6.59
CA ALA A 162 -7.37 -17.99 7.01
C ALA A 162 -8.41 -18.20 5.90
N ASN A 163 -8.06 -17.90 4.65
CA ASN A 163 -8.93 -18.06 3.49
C ASN A 163 -9.33 -19.52 3.27
N THR A 164 -8.38 -20.45 3.40
CA THR A 164 -8.61 -21.90 3.25
C THR A 164 -9.16 -22.59 4.50
N GLY A 165 -9.38 -21.85 5.59
CA GLY A 165 -9.92 -22.39 6.85
C GLY A 165 -8.92 -23.24 7.66
N GLN A 166 -7.62 -23.11 7.40
CA GLN A 166 -6.58 -23.74 8.22
C GLN A 166 -6.47 -23.06 9.59
N VAL A 167 -6.74 -21.76 9.65
CA VAL A 167 -6.87 -20.98 10.90
C VAL A 167 -8.11 -20.11 10.84
N GLU A 168 -8.59 -19.68 12.00
CA GLU A 168 -9.70 -18.76 12.16
C GLU A 168 -9.19 -17.46 12.78
N ILE A 169 -9.43 -16.33 12.10
CA ILE A 169 -9.16 -15.02 12.69
C ILE A 169 -10.40 -14.62 13.49
N GLN A 170 -10.27 -14.58 14.82
CA GLN A 170 -11.38 -14.28 15.73
C GLN A 170 -11.59 -12.78 15.91
N SER A 171 -10.50 -12.00 15.87
CA SER A 171 -10.58 -10.54 15.88
C SER A 171 -9.32 -9.90 15.34
N ILE A 172 -9.47 -8.72 14.73
CA ILE A 172 -8.38 -7.81 14.41
C ILE A 172 -8.79 -6.40 14.81
N VAL A 173 -7.96 -5.72 15.60
CA VAL A 173 -8.24 -4.37 16.10
C VAL A 173 -7.04 -3.47 15.88
N GLY A 174 -7.31 -2.26 15.37
CA GLY A 174 -6.31 -1.20 15.24
C GLY A 174 -6.09 -0.47 16.56
N ASN A 175 -4.83 -0.25 16.95
CA ASN A 175 -4.43 0.34 18.22
C ASN A 175 -3.27 1.35 18.02
N GLY A 176 -3.53 2.36 17.19
CA GLY A 176 -2.56 3.37 16.79
C GLY A 176 -1.61 2.88 15.71
N TYR A 177 -0.40 3.45 15.68
CA TYR A 177 0.61 3.19 14.67
C TYR A 177 2.02 3.34 15.23
N ASN A 178 3.01 2.93 14.44
CA ASN A 178 4.45 3.02 14.70
C ASN A 178 4.87 2.46 16.06
N ARG A 179 4.24 1.35 16.47
CA ARG A 179 4.50 0.64 17.73
C ARG A 179 4.33 -0.86 17.53
N ALA A 180 4.89 -1.67 18.42
CA ALA A 180 4.90 -3.14 18.30
C ALA A 180 3.52 -3.81 18.29
N ASN A 181 2.50 -3.15 18.87
CA ASN A 181 1.13 -3.66 18.98
C ASN A 181 0.11 -2.73 18.31
N ALA A 182 0.50 -2.13 17.17
CA ALA A 182 -0.38 -1.26 16.38
C ALA A 182 -1.58 -2.02 15.82
N ILE A 183 -1.40 -3.31 15.52
CA ILE A 183 -2.50 -4.25 15.27
C ILE A 183 -2.50 -5.26 16.41
N ARG A 184 -3.68 -5.59 16.93
CA ARG A 184 -3.90 -6.71 17.84
C ARG A 184 -4.79 -7.71 17.14
N MET A 185 -4.33 -8.95 17.06
CA MET A 185 -5.01 -9.99 16.32
C MET A 185 -5.12 -11.25 17.16
N GLU A 186 -6.28 -11.89 17.12
CA GLU A 186 -6.54 -13.16 17.76
C GLU A 186 -6.79 -14.22 16.69
N VAL A 187 -5.98 -15.28 16.73
CA VAL A 187 -6.04 -16.37 15.75
C VAL A 187 -6.18 -17.70 16.47
N HIS A 188 -7.14 -18.50 16.02
CA HIS A 188 -7.42 -19.84 16.50
C HIS A 188 -6.99 -20.88 15.47
N ASN A 189 -6.35 -21.95 15.93
CA ASN A 189 -6.08 -23.14 15.13
C ASN A 189 -7.10 -24.23 15.50
N PRO A 190 -8.14 -24.45 14.68
CA PRO A 190 -9.13 -25.49 14.95
C PRO A 190 -8.62 -26.90 14.63
N GLY A 191 -7.46 -27.01 13.98
CA GLY A 191 -6.90 -28.27 13.51
C GLY A 191 -6.23 -29.11 14.58
N GLN A 192 -5.79 -30.31 14.16
CA GLN A 192 -5.09 -31.27 15.01
C GLN A 192 -3.55 -31.20 14.89
N SER A 193 -3.03 -30.33 14.03
CA SER A 193 -1.59 -30.15 13.81
C SER A 193 -1.19 -28.69 14.05
N ALA A 194 0.03 -28.48 14.54
CA ALA A 194 0.57 -27.13 14.71
C ALA A 194 0.63 -26.42 13.36
N VAL A 195 0.30 -25.12 13.36
CA VAL A 195 0.32 -24.28 12.17
C VAL A 195 1.36 -23.19 12.38
N ARG A 196 2.20 -22.98 11.37
CA ARG A 196 3.16 -21.89 11.30
C ARG A 196 2.88 -21.07 10.06
N VAL A 197 2.57 -19.80 10.23
CA VAL A 197 2.23 -18.87 9.15
C VAL A 197 2.99 -17.57 9.29
N VAL A 198 3.13 -16.83 8.20
CA VAL A 198 3.77 -15.52 8.16
C VAL A 198 2.77 -14.42 7.80
N VAL A 199 2.84 -13.30 8.51
CA VAL A 199 2.30 -12.02 8.06
C VAL A 199 3.46 -11.23 7.47
N PRO A 200 3.61 -11.14 6.15
CA PRO A 200 4.76 -10.47 5.56
C PRO A 200 4.71 -8.97 5.81
N ARG A 201 5.90 -8.36 5.81
CA ARG A 201 6.07 -6.92 5.68
C ARG A 201 5.28 -6.41 4.48
N GLY A 202 4.57 -5.31 4.69
CA GLY A 202 3.71 -4.71 3.67
C GLY A 202 2.29 -5.24 3.64
N THR A 203 1.94 -6.29 4.41
CA THR A 203 0.54 -6.73 4.52
C THR A 203 -0.35 -5.57 4.96
N MET A 204 -1.39 -5.31 4.18
CA MET A 204 -2.34 -4.22 4.42
C MET A 204 -3.54 -4.72 5.23
N PHE A 205 -3.98 -3.90 6.18
CA PHE A 205 -5.18 -4.08 6.97
C PHE A 205 -6.11 -2.90 6.73
N GLU A 206 -7.36 -3.20 6.42
CA GLU A 206 -8.38 -2.20 6.17
C GLU A 206 -9.32 -2.05 7.37
N GLN A 207 -9.91 -0.87 7.52
CA GLN A 207 -11.08 -0.71 8.37
C GLN A 207 -12.24 -1.55 7.82
N GLN A 208 -13.01 -2.24 8.66
CA GLN A 208 -14.22 -2.96 8.19
C GLN A 208 -15.27 -2.02 7.58
N THR A 209 -15.30 -0.78 8.05
CA THR A 209 -16.17 0.27 7.52
C THR A 209 -15.37 1.54 7.29
N TRP A 210 -15.81 2.38 6.35
CA TRP A 210 -15.15 3.66 6.07
C TRP A 210 -15.42 4.69 7.19
N THR A 211 -14.64 4.63 8.26
CA THR A 211 -14.78 5.50 9.44
C THR A 211 -13.96 6.80 9.37
N GLY A 212 -13.24 7.01 8.25
CA GLY A 212 -12.24 8.08 8.14
C GLY A 212 -10.99 7.82 8.98
N LYS A 213 -10.79 6.57 9.41
CA LYS A 213 -9.59 6.09 10.09
C LYS A 213 -8.60 5.49 9.11
N GLN A 214 -7.34 5.50 9.50
CA GLN A 214 -6.27 5.05 8.63
C GLN A 214 -6.23 3.53 8.50
N ASN A 215 -5.84 3.05 7.32
CA ASN A 215 -5.44 1.66 7.13
C ASN A 215 -4.06 1.43 7.76
N LEU A 216 -3.75 0.17 8.07
CA LEU A 216 -2.47 -0.20 8.65
C LEU A 216 -1.67 -1.08 7.69
N VAL A 217 -0.35 -0.98 7.77
CA VAL A 217 0.60 -1.74 6.96
C VAL A 217 1.70 -2.30 7.84
N VAL A 218 1.93 -3.61 7.74
CA VAL A 218 2.87 -4.34 8.61
C VAL A 218 4.32 -3.95 8.30
N LYS A 219 5.12 -3.68 9.34
CA LYS A 219 6.48 -3.12 9.21
C LYS A 219 7.56 -4.12 8.83
N GLU A 220 7.38 -5.37 9.25
CA GLU A 220 8.36 -6.44 9.14
C GLU A 220 7.64 -7.79 9.12
N ASP A 221 8.29 -8.83 8.62
CA ASP A 221 7.72 -10.17 8.61
C ASP A 221 7.50 -10.65 10.05
N VAL A 222 6.28 -11.10 10.35
CA VAL A 222 5.96 -11.70 11.65
C VAL A 222 5.53 -13.13 11.44
N TRP A 223 6.27 -14.06 12.05
CA TRP A 223 5.91 -15.47 12.09
C TRP A 223 5.00 -15.75 13.30
N ILE A 224 3.97 -16.54 13.06
CA ILE A 224 2.96 -16.94 14.04
C ILE A 224 2.94 -18.45 14.10
N ASP A 225 3.19 -18.99 15.29
CA ASP A 225 3.11 -20.42 15.59
C ASP A 225 1.90 -20.66 16.51
N ILE A 226 0.98 -21.54 16.10
CA ILE A 226 -0.25 -21.84 16.85
C ILE A 226 -0.38 -23.35 17.01
N GLN A 227 -0.42 -23.82 18.26
CA GLN A 227 -0.60 -25.23 18.56
C GLN A 227 -2.03 -25.71 18.23
N PRO A 228 -2.26 -27.02 18.05
CA PRO A 228 -3.60 -27.57 17.83
C PRO A 228 -4.60 -27.12 18.90
N GLY A 229 -5.77 -26.65 18.48
CA GLY A 229 -6.85 -26.18 19.37
C GLY A 229 -6.54 -24.90 20.13
N GLN A 230 -5.37 -24.27 19.91
CA GLN A 230 -4.97 -23.07 20.64
C GLN A 230 -5.54 -21.82 19.97
N THR A 231 -5.90 -20.85 20.81
CA THR A 231 -6.06 -19.45 20.42
C THR A 231 -4.88 -18.63 20.94
N GLY A 232 -4.28 -17.81 20.09
CA GLY A 232 -3.17 -16.93 20.44
C GLY A 232 -3.46 -15.47 20.12
N ASN A 233 -2.81 -14.57 20.87
CA ASN A 233 -2.80 -13.14 20.60
C ASN A 233 -1.47 -12.74 19.96
N PHE A 234 -1.55 -12.12 18.78
CA PHE A 234 -0.39 -11.79 17.95
C PHE A 234 -0.38 -10.29 17.68
N PRO A 235 0.38 -9.50 18.47
CA PRO A 235 0.57 -8.09 18.18
C PRO A 235 1.44 -7.94 16.93
N LEU A 236 1.03 -7.06 16.01
CA LEU A 236 1.84 -6.75 14.82
C LEU A 236 2.34 -5.30 14.86
N PRO A 237 3.63 -5.08 14.56
CA PRO A 237 4.17 -3.76 14.32
C PRO A 237 3.63 -3.25 12.98
N ALA A 238 2.95 -2.10 13.00
CA ALA A 238 2.38 -1.49 11.80
C ALA A 238 2.60 0.01 11.74
N PHE A 239 2.65 0.54 10.52
CA PHE A 239 2.47 1.96 10.24
C PHE A 239 1.03 2.24 9.84
N CYS A 240 0.60 3.48 10.01
CA CYS A 240 -0.54 3.99 9.28
C CYS A 240 -0.20 4.18 7.80
N ALA A 241 -1.16 3.91 6.92
CA ALA A 241 -0.93 3.90 5.48
C ALA A 241 -1.59 5.08 4.74
N ASN A 242 -2.39 5.93 5.37
CA ASN A 242 -3.05 7.04 4.69
C ASN A 242 -3.29 8.21 5.66
N SER A 243 -2.30 9.10 5.75
CA SER A 243 -2.17 10.26 6.65
C SER A 243 -3.42 11.15 6.75
N SER A 244 -4.27 11.11 5.74
CA SER A 244 -5.52 11.86 5.66
C SER A 244 -6.62 11.40 6.62
N GLY A 245 -6.48 10.21 7.21
CA GLY A 245 -7.41 9.68 8.20
C GLY A 245 -6.96 9.88 9.65
N GLY A 246 -7.88 9.70 10.59
CA GLY A 246 -7.53 9.61 12.01
C GLY A 246 -6.84 8.28 12.35
N SER A 247 -5.91 8.28 13.29
CA SER A 247 -5.27 7.02 13.72
C SER A 247 -6.30 6.03 14.29
N PRO A 248 -6.15 4.72 14.01
CA PRO A 248 -6.98 3.70 14.64
C PRO A 248 -6.86 3.73 16.17
N SER A 249 -7.98 3.50 16.85
CA SER A 249 -8.21 3.63 18.28
C SER A 249 -9.26 2.62 18.78
N GLY A 250 -9.16 1.36 18.35
CA GLY A 250 -10.07 0.28 18.77
C GLY A 250 -11.05 -0.16 17.69
N GLU A 251 -10.98 0.37 16.47
CA GLU A 251 -11.86 -0.04 15.39
C GLU A 251 -11.48 -1.44 14.85
N PRO A 252 -12.49 -2.24 14.45
CA PRO A 252 -12.26 -3.54 13.86
C PRO A 252 -11.64 -3.41 12.46
N LEU A 253 -10.72 -4.31 12.16
CA LEU A 253 -10.00 -4.36 10.89
C LEU A 253 -10.25 -5.69 10.17
N ASN A 254 -10.04 -5.69 8.87
CA ASN A 254 -9.89 -6.90 8.07
C ASN A 254 -8.44 -7.05 7.60
N LEU A 255 -7.98 -8.30 7.58
CA LEU A 255 -6.79 -8.71 6.85
C LEU A 255 -7.11 -8.71 5.35
N THR A 256 -6.27 -8.05 4.56
CA THR A 256 -6.43 -8.02 3.09
C THR A 256 -5.41 -8.94 2.41
N PRO A 257 -5.68 -9.40 1.17
CA PRO A 257 -4.68 -10.12 0.39
C PRO A 257 -3.57 -9.23 -0.16
N PHE A 258 -3.53 -7.94 0.16
CA PHE A 258 -2.64 -7.00 -0.52
C PHE A 258 -1.36 -6.75 0.28
N VAL A 259 -0.23 -6.92 -0.38
CA VAL A 259 1.10 -6.61 0.15
C VAL A 259 1.63 -5.38 -0.56
N PHE A 260 1.88 -4.33 0.21
CA PHE A 260 2.45 -3.07 -0.25
C PHE A 260 3.97 -3.18 -0.40
N HIS A 261 4.50 -2.68 -1.52
CA HIS A 261 5.93 -2.77 -1.80
C HIS A 261 6.72 -1.61 -1.21
N ASP A 262 7.96 -1.91 -0.82
CA ASP A 262 8.90 -0.87 -0.46
C ASP A 262 9.33 -0.11 -1.73
N MET A 263 9.10 1.20 -1.75
CA MET A 263 9.57 2.08 -2.82
C MET A 263 10.92 2.73 -2.47
N GLY A 264 11.67 2.13 -1.54
CA GLY A 264 13.06 2.45 -1.22
C GLY A 264 13.28 2.85 0.23
N GLU A 265 12.40 3.68 0.79
CA GLU A 265 12.42 4.06 2.22
C GLU A 265 11.05 3.87 2.89
N SER A 266 10.08 3.21 2.24
CA SER A 266 8.69 3.22 2.67
C SER A 266 8.50 2.67 4.09
N PHE A 267 9.33 1.72 4.49
CA PHE A 267 9.26 1.07 5.81
C PHE A 267 10.23 1.65 6.85
N ARG A 268 10.90 2.77 6.56
CA ARG A 268 11.88 3.37 7.49
C ARG A 268 11.22 3.94 8.75
N ASP A 269 10.18 4.74 8.56
CA ASP A 269 9.44 5.43 9.61
C ASP A 269 8.04 5.81 9.13
N GLN A 270 7.18 6.32 10.03
CA GLN A 270 5.80 6.65 9.72
C GLN A 270 5.67 7.72 8.63
N ASP A 271 6.54 8.73 8.67
CA ASP A 271 6.54 9.81 7.69
C ASP A 271 6.95 9.30 6.31
N SER A 272 7.86 8.33 6.24
CA SER A 272 8.27 7.69 4.99
C SER A 272 7.14 6.84 4.40
N MET A 273 6.40 6.11 5.24
CA MET A 273 5.21 5.40 4.78
C MET A 273 4.17 6.37 4.21
N TRP A 274 3.83 7.44 4.94
CA TRP A 274 2.88 8.46 4.45
C TRP A 274 3.36 9.19 3.21
N ARG A 275 4.66 9.54 3.11
CA ARG A 275 5.23 10.08 1.87
C ARG A 275 4.99 9.13 0.71
N THR A 276 5.11 7.83 0.94
CA THR A 276 4.91 6.81 -0.09
C THR A 276 3.46 6.68 -0.50
N THR A 277 2.55 6.54 0.45
CA THR A 277 1.16 6.26 0.13
C THR A 277 0.37 7.51 -0.26
N ASP A 278 0.74 8.66 0.30
CA ASP A 278 -0.03 9.88 0.20
C ASP A 278 0.55 10.99 -0.67
N SER A 279 1.81 10.87 -1.09
CA SER A 279 2.55 11.89 -1.83
C SER A 279 2.69 13.23 -1.08
N ARG A 280 3.17 14.29 -1.76
CA ARG A 280 3.27 15.65 -1.20
C ARG A 280 1.95 16.42 -1.17
N ARG A 281 0.89 15.96 -1.87
CA ARG A 281 -0.42 16.63 -1.90
C ARG A 281 -1.37 15.98 -0.89
N GLY A 282 -1.63 16.70 0.21
CA GLY A 282 -2.64 16.29 1.19
C GLY A 282 -4.04 16.24 0.56
N VAL A 283 -4.70 15.10 0.67
CA VAL A 283 -6.09 14.89 0.22
C VAL A 283 -6.89 14.41 1.41
N SER A 284 -8.08 14.95 1.64
CA SER A 284 -8.96 14.52 2.73
C SER A 284 -9.52 13.11 2.49
N MET A 285 -9.59 12.29 3.55
CA MET A 285 -10.32 11.01 3.56
C MET A 285 -11.83 11.18 3.82
N ARG A 286 -12.25 12.39 4.17
CA ARG A 286 -13.64 12.85 4.33
C ARG A 286 -14.10 13.57 3.08
#